data_AF-A0A9D5V3N1-F1
#
_entry.id   AF-A0A9D5V3N1-F1
#
_cell.length_a   1.000
_cell.length_b   1.000
_cell.length_c   1.000
_cell.angle_alpha   90.00
_cell.angle_beta   90.00
_cell.angle_gamma   90.00
#
_symmetry.space_group_name_H-M   'P 1'
#
loop_
_entity.id
_entity.type
_entity.pdbx_description
1 polymer ?
#
loop_
_entity_poly.entity_id
_entity_poly.type
_entity_poly.pdbx_seq_one_letter_code
_entity_poly.pdbx_strand_id
1 'polypeptide(L)' 'MSEQSVNGGRGLSNDEILQLNKLKIELESMVQGLQNVEGKSRDEVEGRIREFQDKEAQIRRFLRERGLVAAS' A
#
# COMPACT_ATOMS: atom_id res chain seq x y z
N MET A 1 -3.22 -29.48 29.83
CA MET A 1 -3.31 -29.78 28.39
C MET A 1 -3.15 -28.46 27.67
N SER A 2 -2.13 -28.37 26.83
CA SER A 2 -1.74 -27.18 26.09
C SER A 2 -2.41 -27.20 24.73
N GLU A 3 -3.07 -26.12 24.32
CA GLU A 3 -3.41 -25.82 22.92
C GLU A 3 -3.81 -24.32 22.87
N GLN A 4 -2.83 -23.42 22.74
CA GLN A 4 -2.60 -22.68 21.49
C GLN A 4 -3.89 -22.27 20.75
N SER A 5 -4.56 -21.24 21.25
CA SER A 5 -5.36 -20.35 20.40
C SER A 5 -4.54 -19.07 20.15
N VAL A 6 -3.45 -19.19 19.39
CA VAL A 6 -2.79 -18.04 18.75
C VAL A 6 -3.49 -17.77 17.41
N ASN A 7 -4.73 -17.31 17.49
CA ASN A 7 -5.40 -16.61 16.39
C ASN A 7 -6.19 -15.44 17.00
N GLY A 8 -5.52 -14.66 17.85
CA GLY A 8 -6.05 -13.44 18.42
C GLY A 8 -5.98 -12.33 17.38
N GLY A 9 -7.09 -12.10 16.69
CA GLY A 9 -7.29 -10.96 15.80
C GLY A 9 -7.08 -9.64 16.54
N ARG A 10 -5.87 -9.08 16.46
CA ARG A 10 -5.70 -7.64 16.65
C ARG A 10 -5.98 -7.01 15.29
N GLY A 11 -7.14 -6.35 15.19
CA GLY A 11 -7.37 -5.37 14.15
C GLY A 11 -6.27 -4.31 14.17
N LEU A 12 -6.17 -3.53 13.09
CA LEU A 12 -5.24 -2.41 13.02
C LEU A 12 -5.46 -1.47 14.22
N SER A 13 -4.37 -1.08 14.88
CA SER A 13 -4.39 0.01 15.85
C SER A 13 -4.76 1.33 15.16
N ASN A 14 -5.18 2.33 15.95
CA ASN A 14 -5.52 3.65 15.40
C ASN A 14 -4.36 4.28 14.63
N ASP A 15 -3.12 4.11 15.10
CA ASP A 15 -1.93 4.63 14.42
C ASP A 15 -1.69 3.93 13.07
N GLU A 16 -1.93 2.62 13.02
CA GLU A 16 -1.81 1.85 11.78
C GLU A 16 -2.93 2.19 10.78
N ILE A 17 -4.15 2.44 11.26
CA ILE A 17 -5.25 2.94 10.43
C ILE A 17 -4.89 4.32 9.85
N LEU A 18 -4.34 5.21 10.68
CA LEU A 18 -3.88 6.53 10.23
C LEU A 18 -2.76 6.42 9.19
N GLN A 19 -1.80 5.52 9.40
CA GLN A 19 -0.71 5.29 8.46
C GLN A 19 -1.22 4.70 7.14
N LEU A 20 -2.12 3.71 7.18
CA LEU A 20 -2.71 3.12 5.99
C LEU A 20 -3.53 4.14 5.20
N ASN A 21 -4.27 5.01 5.88
CA ASN A 21 -5.01 6.10 5.24
C ASN A 21 -4.08 7.10 4.53
N LYS A 22 -2.93 7.45 5.13
CA LYS A 22 -1.92 8.30 4.47
C LYS A 22 -1.40 7.64 3.19
N LEU A 23 -0.99 6.37 3.27
CA LEU A 23 -0.51 5.63 2.11
C LEU A 23 -1.57 5.52 1.00
N LYS A 24 -2.84 5.33 1.38
CA LYS A 24 -3.98 5.32 0.45
C LYS A 24 -4.14 6.66 -0.26
N ILE A 25 -4.13 7.77 0.47
CA ILE A 25 -4.28 9.12 -0.11
C ILE A 25 -3.12 9.42 -1.08
N GLU A 26 -1.88 9.07 -0.72
CA GLU A 26 -0.73 9.21 -1.60
C GLU A 26 -0.89 8.40 -2.88
N LEU A 27 -1.34 7.14 -2.78
CA LEU A 27 -1.59 6.29 -3.95
C LEU A 27 -2.70 6.86 -4.84
N GLU A 28 -3.80 7.35 -4.25
CA GLU A 28 -4.90 7.99 -4.99
C GLU A 28 -4.43 9.25 -5.75
N SER A 29 -3.56 10.06 -5.14
CA SER A 29 -2.95 11.21 -5.80
C SER A 29 -2.05 10.79 -6.98
N MET A 30 -1.27 9.71 -6.82
CA MET A 30 -0.45 9.16 -7.91
C MET A 30 -1.31 8.64 -9.07
N VAL A 31 -2.45 7.99 -8.79
CA VAL A 31 -3.40 7.55 -9.84
C VAL A 31 -3.92 8.75 -10.63
N GLN A 32 -4.30 9.84 -9.98
CA GLN A 32 -4.71 11.06 -10.68
C GLN A 32 -3.57 11.64 -11.52
N GLY A 33 -2.32 11.60 -11.03
CA GLY A 33 -1.14 11.96 -11.80
C GLY A 33 -0.90 11.08 -13.03
N LEU A 34 -1.26 9.79 -12.95
CA LEU A 34 -1.18 8.84 -14.08
C LEU A 34 -2.32 9.00 -15.09
N GLN A 35 -3.44 9.62 -14.72
CA GLN A 35 -4.52 9.95 -15.66
C GLN A 35 -4.15 11.12 -16.58
N ASN A 36 -3.21 11.98 -16.17
CA ASN A 36 -2.76 13.13 -16.95
C ASN A 36 -1.34 12.93 -17.51
N VAL A 37 -1.26 12.15 -18.60
CA VAL A 37 -0.01 11.85 -19.32
C VAL A 37 0.10 12.58 -20.66
N GLU A 38 -0.90 13.36 -21.04
CA GLU A 38 -0.87 14.16 -22.27
C GLU A 38 0.25 15.21 -22.19
N GLY A 39 1.05 15.31 -23.25
CA GLY A 39 2.22 16.21 -23.30
C GLY A 39 3.40 15.78 -22.42
N LYS A 40 3.36 14.58 -21.79
CA LYS A 40 4.47 14.04 -21.00
C LYS A 40 5.38 13.16 -21.86
N SER A 41 6.68 13.19 -21.56
CA SER A 41 7.63 12.29 -22.21
C SER A 41 7.41 10.85 -21.72
N ARG A 42 7.83 9.88 -22.52
CA ARG A 42 7.82 8.47 -22.13
C ARG A 42 8.55 8.25 -20.80
N ASP A 43 9.71 8.85 -20.63
CA ASP A 43 10.52 8.73 -19.41
C ASP A 43 9.79 9.29 -18.18
N GLU A 44 9.05 10.40 -18.34
CA GLU A 44 8.26 10.98 -17.25
C GLU A 44 7.10 10.05 -16.86
N VAL A 45 6.42 9.47 -17.84
CA VAL A 45 5.32 8.50 -17.60
C VAL A 45 5.87 7.23 -16.94
N GLU A 46 6.99 6.69 -17.43
CA GLU A 46 7.63 5.51 -16.83
C GLU A 46 8.11 5.78 -15.40
N GLY A 47 8.63 6.97 -15.10
CA GLY A 47 8.98 7.39 -13.75
C GLY A 47 7.79 7.35 -12.80
N ARG A 48 6.65 7.94 -13.21
CA ARG A 48 5.41 7.92 -12.42
C ARG A 48 4.87 6.51 -12.18
N ILE A 49 4.96 5.63 -13.19
CA ILE A 49 4.55 4.23 -13.06
C ILE A 49 5.42 3.50 -12.03
N ARG A 50 6.74 3.71 -12.04
CA ARG A 50 7.65 3.11 -11.04
C ARG A 50 7.33 3.61 -9.63
N GLU A 51 7.13 4.92 -9.46
CA GLU A 51 6.76 5.49 -8.16
C GLU A 51 5.43 4.92 -7.63
N PHE A 52 4.45 4.75 -8.52
CA PHE A 52 3.18 4.11 -8.18
C PHE A 52 3.36 2.65 -7.74
N GLN A 53 4.15 1.87 -8.49
CA GLN A 53 4.46 0.47 -8.15
C GLN A 53 5.19 0.34 -6.81
N ASP A 54 6.15 1.23 -6.54
CA ASP A 54 6.87 1.27 -5.27
C ASP A 54 5.94 1.59 -4.09
N LYS A 55 5.00 2.52 -4.30
CA LYS A 55 3.98 2.84 -3.28
C LYS A 55 3.02 1.67 -3.05
N GLU A 56 2.59 0.99 -4.11
CA GLU A 56 1.76 -0.21 -4.01
C GLU A 56 2.50 -1.32 -3.23
N ALA A 57 3.78 -1.54 -3.53
CA ALA A 57 4.62 -2.50 -2.83
C ALA A 57 4.76 -2.16 -1.33
N GLN A 58 4.91 -0.87 -0.98
CA GLN A 58 4.93 -0.42 0.42
C GLN A 58 3.62 -0.74 1.15
N ILE A 59 2.46 -0.50 0.52
CA ILE A 59 1.15 -0.82 1.11
C ILE A 59 1.01 -2.33 1.30
N ARG A 60 1.36 -3.13 0.28
CA ARG A 60 1.31 -4.59 0.37
C ARG A 60 2.20 -5.12 1.48
N ARG A 61 3.41 -4.58 1.62
CA ARG A 61 4.33 -4.92 2.72
C ARG A 61 3.74 -4.55 4.07
N PHE A 62 3.20 -3.34 4.22
CA PHE A 62 2.54 -2.90 5.45
C PHE A 62 1.43 -3.87 5.88
N LEU A 63 0.57 -4.28 4.93
CA LEU A 63 -0.51 -5.22 5.19
C LEU A 63 0.00 -6.63 5.51
N ARG A 64 1.06 -7.09 4.82
CA ARG A 64 1.67 -8.41 5.04
C ARG A 64 2.31 -8.52 6.42
N GLU A 65 3.05 -7.50 6.84
CA GLU A 65 3.67 -7.42 8.18
C GLU A 65 2.62 -7.50 9.31
N ARG A 66 1.36 -7.20 8.99
CA ARG A 66 0.22 -7.23 9.92
C ARG A 66 -0.68 -8.46 9.72
N GLY A 67 -0.29 -9.40 8.86
CA GLY A 67 -1.06 -10.62 8.58
C GLY A 67 -2.39 -10.37 7.85
N LEU A 68 -2.58 -9.21 7.23
CA LEU A 68 -3.83 -8.83 6.56
C LEU A 68 -3.90 -9.27 5.10
N VAL A 69 -2.76 -9.63 4.50
CA VAL A 69 -2.69 -10.18 3.14
C VAL A 69 -1.70 -11.34 3.10
N ALA A 70 -2.00 -12.35 2.27
CA ALA A 70 -1.15 -13.52 2.13
C ALA A 70 0.23 -13.15 1.54
N ALA A 71 1.25 -13.90 1.96
CA ALA A 71 2.52 -13.92 1.25
C ALA A 71 2.33 -14.69 -0.07
N SER A 72 1.98 -13.96 -1.13
CA SER A 72 2.19 -14.41 -2.51
C SER A 72 3.67 -14.53 -2.81
#